data_AF-A0A5B9GMA0-F1
#
_entry.id   AF-A0A5B9GMA0-F1
#
_cell.length_a   1.000
_cell.length_b   1.000
_cell.length_c   1.000
_cell.angle_alpha   90.00
_cell.angle_beta   90.00
_cell.angle_gamma   90.00
#
_symmetry.space_group_name_H-M   'P 1'
#
loop_
_entity.id
_entity.type
_entity.pdbx_description
1 polymer ?
#
loop_
_entity_poly.entity_id
_entity_poly.type
_entity_poly.pdbx_seq_one_letter_code
_entity_poly.pdbx_strand_id
1 'polypeptide(L)'
;MQHGVNPSCDAVSTREDTGIQGEHLKLEETSTSVVTFRTPSSPEVRARYRQIAQDGEGSVPHPRFRDGWRLRVDILGEDGSIVDGSVFFRLFRGSEQIVRPYLLGLMTWDEDMRLGALITASFLGALGYAQGKITPTGKPKEITKSGILPQLITLISNTPYGPRPSEAPYMMELIHEIAAVLMQEVKRRVGEIAPPPPKVKFCL
;
A
#
# COMPACT_ATOMS: atom_id res chain seq x y z
N MET A 1 -49.35 -16.47 25.56
CA MET A 1 -49.02 -15.49 24.51
C MET A 1 -47.58 -15.04 24.70
N GLN A 2 -46.78 -15.10 23.62
CA GLN A 2 -45.56 -14.32 23.29
C GLN A 2 -44.40 -14.29 24.31
N HIS A 3 -43.24 -14.91 24.05
CA HIS A 3 -42.14 -14.61 23.09
C HIS A 3 -41.09 -13.62 23.64
N GLY A 4 -39.82 -14.10 23.68
CA GLY A 4 -38.60 -13.31 23.58
C GLY A 4 -38.22 -12.55 24.86
N VAL A 5 -36.96 -12.34 25.22
CA VAL A 5 -35.80 -12.09 24.37
C VAL A 5 -34.55 -12.52 25.15
N ASN A 6 -33.76 -13.40 24.54
CA ASN A 6 -32.35 -13.61 24.86
C ASN A 6 -31.58 -12.37 24.36
N PRO A 7 -30.83 -11.62 25.17
CA PRO A 7 -29.73 -10.84 24.65
C PRO A 7 -28.54 -11.79 24.53
N SER A 8 -28.43 -12.41 23.35
CA SER A 8 -27.16 -12.94 22.88
C SER A 8 -26.17 -11.78 22.88
N CYS A 9 -25.23 -11.78 23.82
CA CYS A 9 -23.96 -11.11 23.63
C CYS A 9 -23.36 -11.73 22.38
N ASP A 10 -23.49 -11.03 21.24
CA ASP A 10 -22.76 -11.36 20.03
C ASP A 10 -21.28 -11.33 20.40
N ALA A 11 -20.75 -12.53 20.62
CA ALA A 11 -19.35 -12.81 20.69
C ALA A 11 -18.75 -12.18 19.44
N VAL A 12 -17.96 -11.13 19.65
CA VAL A 12 -17.03 -10.61 18.65
C VAL A 12 -16.25 -11.81 18.19
N SER A 13 -16.60 -12.28 16.99
CA SER A 13 -15.95 -13.40 16.34
C SER A 13 -14.47 -13.08 16.25
N THR A 14 -13.68 -13.67 17.15
CA THR A 14 -12.22 -13.77 17.06
C THR A 14 -11.91 -14.74 15.92
N ARG A 15 -12.38 -14.45 14.71
CA ARG A 15 -11.83 -15.06 13.51
C ARG A 15 -10.38 -14.60 13.47
N GLU A 16 -9.49 -15.55 13.74
CA GLU A 16 -8.08 -15.43 13.44
C GLU A 16 -7.93 -14.72 12.10
N ASP A 17 -7.17 -13.63 12.09
CA ASP A 17 -6.99 -12.74 10.95
C ASP A 17 -6.16 -13.51 9.90
N THR A 18 -6.81 -14.41 9.14
CA THR A 18 -6.16 -15.40 8.25
C THR A 18 -5.36 -14.77 7.11
N GLY A 19 -5.44 -13.44 6.97
CA GLY A 19 -4.91 -12.70 5.86
C GLY A 19 -5.73 -12.90 4.59
N ILE A 20 -5.48 -12.05 3.61
CA ILE A 20 -6.16 -12.07 2.31
C ILE A 20 -5.13 -12.54 1.29
N GLN A 21 -5.40 -13.67 0.63
CA GLN A 21 -4.58 -14.09 -0.49
C GLN A 21 -4.76 -13.12 -1.64
N GLY A 22 -3.65 -12.77 -2.29
CA GLY A 22 -3.66 -11.92 -3.46
C GLY A 22 -2.34 -12.03 -4.20
N GLU A 23 -2.11 -11.08 -5.09
CA GLU A 23 -0.94 -11.06 -5.95
C GLU A 23 -0.01 -9.89 -5.60
N HIS A 24 1.29 -10.13 -5.68
CA HIS A 24 2.30 -9.08 -5.64
C HIS A 24 3.15 -9.12 -6.91
N LEU A 25 3.03 -8.06 -7.71
CA LEU A 25 3.85 -7.74 -8.87
C LEU A 25 4.97 -6.77 -8.48
N LYS A 26 6.22 -7.19 -8.65
CA LYS A 26 7.42 -6.35 -8.47
C LYS A 26 7.92 -5.90 -9.84
N LEU A 27 7.73 -4.63 -10.16
CA LEU A 27 7.93 -4.13 -11.52
C LEU A 27 9.41 -4.08 -11.91
N GLU A 28 10.31 -3.75 -10.97
CA GLU A 28 11.75 -3.70 -11.19
C GLU A 28 12.38 -5.07 -11.50
N GLU A 29 11.73 -6.14 -11.06
CA GLU A 29 12.12 -7.53 -11.32
C GLU A 29 11.29 -8.17 -12.44
N THR A 30 10.18 -7.55 -12.84
CA THR A 30 9.11 -8.18 -13.65
C THR A 30 8.72 -9.56 -13.12
N SER A 31 8.57 -9.64 -11.80
CA SER A 31 8.25 -10.88 -11.09
C SER A 31 6.88 -10.78 -10.42
N THR A 32 6.12 -11.87 -10.48
CA THR A 32 4.78 -11.96 -9.90
C THR A 32 4.72 -13.13 -8.94
N SER A 33 4.10 -12.95 -7.79
CA SER A 33 3.96 -13.97 -6.76
C SER A 33 2.58 -13.92 -6.11
N VAL A 34 2.04 -15.09 -5.76
CA VAL A 34 0.86 -15.19 -4.90
C VAL A 34 1.31 -15.08 -3.46
N VAL A 35 0.73 -14.14 -2.72
CA VAL A 35 1.10 -13.81 -1.34
C VAL A 35 -0.13 -13.75 -0.46
N THR A 36 0.06 -13.75 0.86
CA THR A 36 -1.01 -13.53 1.83
C THR A 36 -0.77 -12.20 2.55
N PHE A 37 -1.63 -11.22 2.30
CA PHE A 37 -1.59 -9.92 2.95
C PHE A 37 -2.18 -10.04 4.36
N ARG A 38 -1.39 -9.74 5.38
CA ARG A 38 -1.82 -9.79 6.79
C ARG A 38 -1.66 -8.43 7.42
N THR A 39 -2.63 -8.05 8.25
CA THR A 39 -2.46 -6.85 9.05
C THR A 39 -1.46 -7.13 10.19
N PRO A 40 -0.80 -6.09 10.73
CA PRO A 40 0.04 -6.24 11.90
C PRO A 40 -0.73 -6.88 13.06
N SER A 41 -0.10 -7.79 13.80
CA SER A 41 -0.75 -8.47 14.94
C SER A 41 -1.05 -7.51 16.11
N SER A 42 -0.19 -6.51 16.32
CA SER A 42 -0.38 -5.47 17.34
C SER A 42 -1.53 -4.51 16.97
N PRO A 43 -2.57 -4.40 17.81
CA PRO A 43 -3.65 -3.42 17.62
C PRO A 43 -3.16 -1.98 17.55
N GLU A 44 -2.13 -1.65 18.32
CA GLU A 44 -1.53 -0.31 18.37
C GLU A 44 -0.87 0.05 17.04
N VAL A 45 -0.11 -0.88 16.46
CA VAL A 45 0.52 -0.68 15.14
C VAL A 45 -0.55 -0.52 14.06
N ARG A 46 -1.61 -1.36 14.08
CA ARG A 46 -2.74 -1.23 13.14
C ARG A 46 -3.43 0.13 13.26
N ALA A 47 -3.72 0.59 14.48
CA ALA A 47 -4.36 1.87 14.72
C ALA A 47 -3.52 3.04 14.18
N ARG A 48 -2.18 2.97 14.34
CA ARG A 48 -1.27 3.99 13.80
C ARG A 48 -1.25 4.00 12.27
N TYR A 49 -1.27 2.85 11.60
CA TYR A 49 -1.40 2.82 10.14
C TYR A 49 -2.74 3.39 9.66
N ARG A 50 -3.85 3.10 10.34
CA ARG A 50 -5.15 3.71 10.02
C ARG A 50 -5.12 5.22 10.16
N GLN A 51 -4.50 5.73 11.23
CA GLN A 51 -4.31 7.17 11.42
C GLN A 51 -3.51 7.78 10.26
N ILE A 52 -2.44 7.12 9.80
CA ILE A 52 -1.66 7.60 8.64
C ILE A 52 -2.52 7.65 7.37
N ALA A 53 -3.40 6.68 7.14
CA ALA A 53 -4.31 6.71 5.99
C ALA A 53 -5.35 7.84 6.08
N GLN A 54 -5.69 8.28 7.29
CA GLN A 54 -6.60 9.41 7.53
C GLN A 54 -5.87 10.75 7.35
N ASP A 55 -4.69 10.88 7.94
CA ASP A 55 -3.87 12.10 7.88
C ASP A 55 -3.18 12.28 6.53
N GLY A 56 -3.11 11.22 5.71
CA GLY A 56 -2.41 11.15 4.44
C GLY A 56 -0.91 10.90 4.55
N GLU A 57 -0.29 11.12 5.72
CA GLU A 57 1.14 10.88 5.91
C GLU A 57 1.52 10.70 7.39
N GLY A 58 2.53 9.86 7.66
CA GLY A 58 3.13 9.78 8.99
C GLY A 58 4.29 8.82 9.09
N SER A 59 4.84 8.69 10.30
CA SER A 59 5.96 7.78 10.59
C SER A 59 5.51 6.33 10.58
N VAL A 60 6.31 5.45 9.97
CA VAL A 60 6.03 4.02 9.91
C VAL A 60 6.03 3.42 11.32
N PRO A 61 4.92 2.84 11.82
CA PRO A 61 4.81 2.30 13.18
C PRO A 61 5.38 0.88 13.36
N HIS A 62 6.20 0.39 12.43
CA HIS A 62 6.72 -0.99 12.46
C HIS A 62 7.95 -1.14 13.38
N PRO A 63 7.99 -2.14 14.28
CA PRO A 63 9.03 -2.25 15.31
C PRO A 63 10.45 -2.45 14.77
N ARG A 64 10.59 -3.00 13.56
CA ARG A 64 11.88 -3.23 12.87
C ARG A 64 12.33 -2.07 11.97
N PHE A 65 11.42 -1.14 11.63
CA PHE A 65 11.72 0.01 10.76
C PHE A 65 11.73 1.28 11.59
N ARG A 66 12.76 1.42 12.41
CA ARG A 66 12.92 2.56 13.32
C ARG A 66 13.64 3.71 12.62
N ASP A 67 13.28 4.92 13.03
CA ASP A 67 13.95 6.18 12.70
C ASP A 67 13.96 6.58 11.21
N GLY A 68 13.09 7.54 10.89
CA GLY A 68 13.10 8.29 9.65
C GLY A 68 12.22 7.74 8.53
N TRP A 69 11.71 6.51 8.65
CA TRP A 69 10.75 5.96 7.69
C TRP A 69 9.40 6.68 7.78
N ARG A 70 8.92 7.15 6.63
CA ARG A 70 7.63 7.80 6.45
C ARG A 70 6.83 7.07 5.39
N LEU A 71 5.53 6.99 5.66
CA LEU A 71 4.51 6.49 4.75
C LEU A 71 3.64 7.67 4.35
N ARG A 72 3.51 7.91 3.05
CA ARG A 72 2.48 8.75 2.47
C ARG A 72 1.44 7.86 1.79
N VAL A 73 0.17 8.21 1.96
CA VAL A 73 -0.96 7.53 1.33
C VAL A 73 -1.65 8.53 0.41
N ASP A 74 -1.82 8.15 -0.85
CA ASP A 74 -2.58 8.91 -1.84
C ASP A 74 -3.85 8.10 -2.13
N ILE A 75 -4.98 8.49 -1.51
CA ILE A 75 -6.29 7.86 -1.72
C ILE A 75 -6.94 8.51 -2.94
N LEU A 76 -7.44 7.71 -3.88
CA LEU A 76 -8.20 8.22 -5.01
C LEU A 76 -9.55 8.80 -4.53
N GLY A 77 -9.92 9.94 -5.09
CA GLY A 77 -11.26 10.50 -4.91
C GLY A 77 -11.85 10.96 -6.23
N GLU A 78 -13.16 10.78 -6.36
CA GLU A 78 -13.97 11.25 -7.48
C GLU A 78 -15.02 12.21 -6.92
N ASP A 79 -15.17 13.38 -7.53
CA ASP A 79 -16.02 14.47 -7.05
C ASP A 79 -15.81 14.81 -5.56
N GLY A 80 -14.56 14.68 -5.10
CA GLY A 80 -14.15 14.93 -3.72
C GLY A 80 -14.44 13.81 -2.72
N SER A 81 -15.07 12.71 -3.15
CA SER A 81 -15.38 11.55 -2.30
C SER A 81 -14.42 10.40 -2.55
N ILE A 82 -14.05 9.67 -1.50
CA ILE A 82 -13.20 8.48 -1.57
C ILE A 82 -13.91 7.40 -2.37
N VAL A 83 -13.25 6.91 -3.42
CA VAL A 83 -13.73 5.78 -4.22
C VAL A 83 -13.18 4.48 -3.67
N ASP A 84 -13.99 3.41 -3.78
CA ASP A 84 -13.49 2.07 -3.50
C ASP A 84 -12.58 1.59 -4.64
N GLY A 85 -11.74 0.60 -4.34
CA GLY A 85 -11.09 -0.22 -5.35
C GLY A 85 -9.58 -0.09 -5.43
N SER A 86 -8.99 1.04 -5.03
CA SER A 86 -7.53 1.16 -5.00
C SER A 86 -6.98 2.20 -4.03
N VAL A 87 -5.69 2.05 -3.71
CA VAL A 87 -4.91 3.00 -2.91
C VAL A 87 -3.46 3.02 -3.34
N PHE A 88 -2.87 4.21 -3.34
CA PHE A 88 -1.48 4.43 -3.66
C PHE A 88 -0.74 4.79 -2.37
N PHE A 89 0.51 4.38 -2.27
CA PHE A 89 1.35 4.77 -1.15
C PHE A 89 2.81 4.91 -1.55
N ARG A 90 3.53 5.69 -0.76
CA ARG A 90 4.97 5.95 -0.94
C ARG A 90 5.66 5.71 0.38
N LEU A 91 6.72 4.92 0.31
CA LEU A 91 7.58 4.63 1.44
C LEU A 91 8.93 5.31 1.19
N PHE A 92 9.37 6.14 2.13
CA PHE A 92 10.61 6.89 1.99
C PHE A 92 11.24 7.17 3.36
N ARG A 93 12.52 7.55 3.34
CA ARG A 93 13.27 7.86 4.56
C ARG A 93 13.65 9.35 4.57
N GLY A 94 13.40 10.03 5.68
CA GLY A 94 13.70 11.45 5.86
C GLY A 94 12.61 12.39 5.33
N SER A 95 12.73 13.67 5.66
CA SER A 95 11.71 14.70 5.37
C SER A 95 11.70 15.21 3.93
N GLU A 96 12.80 15.04 3.18
CA GLU A 96 12.97 15.66 1.85
C GLU A 96 12.73 14.69 0.67
N GLN A 97 12.40 13.42 0.95
CA GLN A 97 12.45 12.36 -0.07
C GLN A 97 11.11 12.02 -0.73
N ILE A 98 10.12 12.89 -0.61
CA ILE A 98 8.86 12.74 -1.36
C ILE A 98 9.12 12.75 -2.88
N VAL A 99 10.16 13.45 -3.35
CA VAL A 99 10.53 13.57 -4.78
C VAL A 99 11.24 12.31 -5.32
N ARG A 100 11.85 11.52 -4.44
CA ARG A 100 12.50 10.25 -4.78
C ARG A 100 12.25 9.21 -3.68
N PRO A 101 11.00 8.69 -3.59
CA PRO A 101 10.67 7.70 -2.57
C PRO A 101 11.46 6.42 -2.82
N TYR A 102 11.72 5.67 -1.75
CA TYR A 102 12.34 4.35 -1.85
C TYR A 102 11.41 3.38 -2.59
N LEU A 103 10.12 3.40 -2.26
CA LEU A 103 9.12 2.55 -2.89
C LEU A 103 7.86 3.33 -3.22
N LEU A 104 7.32 3.05 -4.40
CA LEU A 104 5.94 3.34 -4.77
C LEU A 104 5.14 2.04 -4.75
N GLY A 105 3.97 2.07 -4.12
CA GLY A 105 3.05 0.93 -4.04
C GLY A 105 1.66 1.32 -4.53
N LEU A 106 1.05 0.46 -5.35
CA LEU A 106 -0.35 0.52 -5.76
C LEU A 106 -1.03 -0.76 -5.30
N MET A 107 -2.05 -0.64 -4.46
CA MET A 107 -2.88 -1.77 -4.06
C MET A 107 -4.27 -1.61 -4.67
N THR A 108 -4.73 -2.61 -5.39
CA THR A 108 -6.08 -2.68 -5.98
C THR A 108 -6.78 -3.96 -5.53
N TRP A 109 -8.08 -3.88 -5.31
CA TRP A 109 -8.95 -5.04 -5.03
C TRP A 109 -10.20 -5.06 -5.92
N ASP A 110 -10.26 -4.13 -6.86
CA ASP A 110 -11.33 -3.99 -7.82
C ASP A 110 -10.80 -4.27 -9.24
N GLU A 111 -11.62 -4.95 -10.03
CA GLU A 111 -11.24 -5.39 -11.37
C GLU A 111 -11.16 -4.22 -12.36
N ASP A 112 -12.04 -3.23 -12.24
CA ASP A 112 -12.08 -2.06 -13.11
C ASP A 112 -10.88 -1.15 -12.85
N MET A 113 -10.46 -1.03 -11.59
CA MET A 113 -9.28 -0.27 -11.19
C MET A 113 -7.95 -0.94 -11.58
N ARG A 114 -7.94 -2.27 -11.76
CA ARG A 114 -6.70 -3.04 -12.00
C ARG A 114 -5.96 -2.64 -13.26
N LEU A 115 -6.66 -2.44 -14.37
CA LEU A 115 -6.01 -2.06 -15.63
C LEU A 115 -5.38 -0.66 -15.52
N GLY A 116 -6.09 0.29 -14.91
CA GLY A 116 -5.58 1.63 -14.65
C GLY A 116 -4.33 1.61 -13.76
N ALA A 117 -4.32 0.77 -12.72
CA ALA A 117 -3.17 0.58 -11.84
C ALA A 117 -1.94 0.02 -12.59
N LEU A 118 -2.13 -0.99 -13.44
CA LEU A 118 -1.06 -1.58 -14.26
C LEU A 118 -0.47 -0.57 -15.25
N ILE A 119 -1.32 0.18 -15.96
CA ILE A 119 -0.88 1.22 -16.90
C ILE A 119 -0.10 2.31 -16.16
N THR A 120 -0.63 2.79 -15.03
CA THR A 120 0.01 3.83 -14.22
C THR A 120 1.37 3.38 -13.68
N ALA A 121 1.43 2.17 -13.12
CA ALA A 121 2.68 1.61 -12.61
C ALA A 121 3.71 1.42 -13.74
N SER A 122 3.28 0.91 -14.90
CA SER A 122 4.16 0.73 -16.06
C SER A 122 4.72 2.06 -16.57
N PHE A 123 3.87 3.08 -16.65
CA PHE A 123 4.29 4.43 -17.05
C PHE A 123 5.29 5.04 -16.04
N LEU A 124 5.00 4.96 -14.74
CA LEU A 124 5.90 5.44 -13.69
C LEU A 124 7.23 4.66 -13.68
N GLY A 125 7.19 3.36 -13.94
CA GLY A 125 8.36 2.51 -14.11
C GLY A 125 9.23 2.95 -15.28
N ALA A 126 8.62 3.15 -16.46
CA ALA A 126 9.33 3.61 -17.65
C ALA A 126 9.97 5.00 -17.45
N LEU A 127 9.23 5.94 -16.84
CA LEU A 127 9.76 7.26 -16.49
C LEU A 127 10.92 7.17 -15.49
N GLY A 128 10.76 6.37 -14.42
CA GLY A 128 11.80 6.18 -13.41
C GLY A 128 13.07 5.55 -13.98
N TYR A 129 12.93 4.62 -14.93
CA TYR A 129 14.05 4.04 -15.67
C TYR A 129 14.74 5.08 -16.55
N ALA A 130 13.99 5.82 -17.37
CA ALA A 130 14.54 6.85 -18.25
C ALA A 130 15.27 7.97 -17.48
N GLN A 131 14.84 8.26 -16.24
CA GLN A 131 15.47 9.23 -15.35
C GLN A 131 16.62 8.66 -14.49
N GLY A 132 16.96 7.37 -14.65
CA GLY A 132 18.00 6.72 -13.84
C GLY A 132 17.66 6.56 -12.35
N LYS A 133 16.39 6.74 -11.97
CA LYS A 133 15.89 6.58 -10.59
C LYS A 133 15.61 5.13 -10.24
N ILE A 134 15.59 4.25 -11.24
CA ILE A 134 15.32 2.82 -11.09
C ILE A 134 16.38 2.08 -11.87
N THR A 135 17.00 1.10 -11.20
CA THR A 135 17.91 0.17 -11.85
C THR A 135 17.16 -1.17 -11.96
N PRO A 136 16.71 -1.56 -13.15
CA PRO A 136 16.01 -2.83 -13.31
C PRO A 136 16.99 -3.97 -13.04
N THR A 137 16.54 -4.97 -12.30
CA THR A 137 17.35 -6.15 -11.94
C THR A 137 17.33 -7.22 -13.03
N GLY A 138 16.46 -7.06 -14.03
CA GLY A 138 16.37 -7.90 -15.23
C GLY A 138 15.89 -7.11 -16.45
N LYS A 139 15.86 -7.76 -17.61
CA LYS A 139 15.22 -7.17 -18.80
C LYS A 139 13.71 -7.09 -18.55
N PRO A 140 13.04 -5.96 -18.89
CA PRO A 140 11.59 -5.87 -18.82
C PRO A 140 10.94 -7.02 -19.59
N LYS A 141 10.15 -7.83 -18.89
CA LYS A 141 9.29 -8.86 -19.48
C LYS A 141 7.87 -8.34 -19.64
N GLU A 142 7.12 -8.99 -20.53
CA GLU A 142 5.69 -8.78 -20.63
C GLU A 142 5.01 -9.16 -19.31
N ILE A 143 4.21 -8.25 -18.77
CA ILE A 143 3.46 -8.45 -17.53
C ILE A 143 2.14 -9.12 -17.91
N THR A 144 2.01 -10.39 -17.58
CA THR A 144 0.75 -11.11 -17.79
C THR A 144 -0.26 -10.70 -16.72
N LYS A 145 -1.47 -10.33 -17.16
CA LYS A 145 -2.61 -10.10 -16.27
C LYS A 145 -2.95 -11.43 -15.59
N SER A 146 -2.80 -11.52 -14.27
CA SER A 146 -3.32 -12.66 -13.53
C SER A 146 -4.84 -12.56 -13.39
N GLY A 147 -5.50 -13.61 -12.93
CA GLY A 147 -6.90 -13.55 -12.50
C GLY A 147 -7.08 -13.22 -11.01
N ILE A 148 -6.00 -12.90 -10.29
CA ILE A 148 -5.97 -12.89 -8.82
C ILE A 148 -6.11 -11.45 -8.31
N LEU A 149 -7.02 -11.27 -7.34
CA LEU A 149 -7.23 -10.03 -6.60
C LEU A 149 -7.31 -10.34 -5.09
N PRO A 150 -6.89 -9.41 -4.22
CA PRO A 150 -6.31 -8.11 -4.53
C PRO A 150 -4.89 -8.21 -5.12
N GLN A 151 -4.46 -7.16 -5.84
CA GLN A 151 -3.14 -7.06 -6.46
C GLN A 151 -2.39 -5.86 -5.89
N LEU A 152 -1.17 -6.12 -5.41
CA LEU A 152 -0.18 -5.12 -5.06
C LEU A 152 0.85 -5.02 -6.19
N ILE A 153 1.10 -3.80 -6.67
CA ILE A 153 2.19 -3.49 -7.59
C ILE A 153 3.19 -2.60 -6.86
N THR A 154 4.46 -2.98 -6.86
CA THR A 154 5.53 -2.15 -6.29
C THR A 154 6.59 -1.77 -7.30
N LEU A 155 7.18 -0.61 -7.07
CA LEU A 155 8.31 -0.07 -7.81
C LEU A 155 9.35 0.43 -6.82
N ILE A 156 10.52 -0.21 -6.80
CA ILE A 156 11.63 0.16 -5.91
C ILE A 156 12.64 1.03 -6.66
N SER A 157 12.98 2.18 -6.08
CA SER A 157 14.00 3.09 -6.62
C SER A 157 15.40 2.70 -6.17
N ASN A 158 16.41 3.07 -6.96
CA ASN A 158 17.83 2.86 -6.63
C ASN A 158 18.39 3.96 -5.69
N THR A 159 17.56 4.50 -4.81
CA THR A 159 17.96 5.55 -3.86
C THR A 159 18.99 5.02 -2.84
N PRO A 160 20.01 5.80 -2.45
CA PRO A 160 20.96 5.38 -1.40
C PRO A 160 20.33 5.34 0.00
N TYR A 161 19.10 5.82 0.14
CA TYR A 161 18.37 5.92 1.40
C TYR A 161 17.40 4.74 1.64
N GLY A 162 17.70 3.58 1.06
CA GLY A 162 16.95 2.35 1.23
C GLY A 162 17.09 1.71 2.62
N PRO A 163 16.62 0.46 2.78
CA PRO A 163 16.71 -0.26 4.04
C PRO A 163 18.16 -0.52 4.45
N ARG A 164 18.41 -0.41 5.76
CA ARG A 164 19.64 -0.90 6.39
C ARG A 164 19.73 -2.43 6.24
N PRO A 165 20.92 -3.03 6.34
CA PRO A 165 21.07 -4.50 6.29
C PRO A 165 20.19 -5.25 7.31
N SER A 166 19.96 -4.66 8.50
CA SER A 166 19.07 -5.21 9.52
C SER A 166 17.58 -5.07 9.21
N GLU A 167 17.21 -4.17 8.31
CA GLU A 167 15.82 -3.87 7.91
C GLU A 167 15.44 -4.67 6.64
N ALA A 168 16.38 -4.89 5.73
CA ALA A 168 16.15 -5.49 4.41
C ALA A 168 15.38 -6.84 4.43
N PRO A 169 15.66 -7.80 5.35
CA PRO A 169 14.92 -9.07 5.40
C PRO A 169 13.43 -8.91 5.68
N TYR A 170 13.01 -7.79 6.28
CA TYR A 170 11.64 -7.53 6.73
C TYR A 170 10.88 -6.59 5.80
N MET A 171 11.49 -6.16 4.68
CA MET A 171 10.88 -5.17 3.79
C MET A 171 9.57 -5.67 3.17
N MET A 172 9.54 -6.94 2.77
CA MET A 172 8.32 -7.54 2.19
C MET A 172 7.20 -7.66 3.22
N GLU A 173 7.52 -8.07 4.45
CA GLU A 173 6.58 -8.09 5.58
C GLU A 173 5.96 -6.70 5.78
N LEU A 174 6.80 -5.66 5.88
CA LEU A 174 6.35 -4.28 6.01
C LEU A 174 5.41 -3.84 4.88
N ILE A 175 5.80 -4.09 3.63
CA ILE A 175 5.02 -3.70 2.44
C ILE A 175 3.66 -4.38 2.44
N HIS A 176 3.61 -5.68 2.74
CA HIS A 176 2.38 -6.46 2.77
C HIS A 176 1.46 -6.04 3.91
N GLU A 177 2.01 -5.70 5.07
CA GLU A 177 1.24 -5.15 6.20
C GLU A 177 0.62 -3.79 5.85
N ILE A 178 1.41 -2.89 5.25
CA ILE A 178 0.92 -1.59 4.77
C ILE A 178 -0.24 -1.82 3.79
N ALA A 179 -0.06 -2.65 2.77
CA ALA A 179 -1.08 -2.92 1.77
C ALA A 179 -2.38 -3.48 2.39
N ALA A 180 -2.25 -4.41 3.35
CA ALA A 180 -3.38 -5.00 4.06
C ALA A 180 -4.18 -3.95 4.83
N VAL A 181 -3.51 -3.09 5.61
CA VAL A 181 -4.19 -2.09 6.44
C VAL A 181 -4.80 -0.99 5.58
N LEU A 182 -4.09 -0.49 4.56
CA LEU A 182 -4.60 0.56 3.69
C LEU A 182 -5.81 0.09 2.89
N MET A 183 -5.81 -1.13 2.37
CA MET A 183 -6.97 -1.70 1.70
C MET A 183 -8.20 -1.75 2.63
N GLN A 184 -8.04 -2.26 3.85
CA GLN A 184 -9.16 -2.34 4.80
C GLN A 184 -9.68 -0.96 5.16
N GLU A 185 -8.78 0.01 5.36
CA GLU A 185 -9.14 1.36 5.77
C GLU A 185 -9.83 2.15 4.66
N VAL A 186 -9.39 2.03 3.40
CA VAL A 186 -10.03 2.69 2.26
C VAL A 186 -11.43 2.12 2.04
N LYS A 187 -11.59 0.79 2.05
CA LYS A 187 -12.91 0.12 1.98
C LYS A 187 -13.89 0.62 3.05
N ARG A 188 -13.39 0.89 4.26
CA ARG A 188 -14.21 1.39 5.37
C ARG A 188 -14.68 2.83 5.16
N ARG A 189 -13.90 3.64 4.43
CA ARG A 189 -14.08 5.09 4.27
C ARG A 189 -14.70 5.49 2.95
N VAL A 190 -15.15 4.53 2.13
CA VAL A 190 -15.79 4.79 0.85
C VAL A 190 -16.95 5.78 1.02
N GLY A 191 -16.98 6.81 0.18
CA GLY A 191 -17.97 7.89 0.25
C GLY A 191 -17.66 9.00 1.26
N GLU A 192 -16.65 8.86 2.12
CA GLU A 192 -16.14 9.98 2.91
C GLU A 192 -15.40 10.98 2.01
N ILE A 193 -15.18 12.22 2.48
CA ILE A 193 -14.40 13.21 1.73
C ILE A 193 -12.94 12.76 1.65
N ALA A 194 -12.39 12.77 0.43
CA ALA A 194 -11.00 12.42 0.20
C ALA A 194 -10.07 13.46 0.88
N PRO A 195 -8.95 13.02 1.48
CA PRO A 195 -7.98 13.94 2.01
C PRO A 195 -7.48 14.87 0.88
N PRO A 196 -7.22 16.16 1.18
CA PRO A 196 -6.75 17.09 0.16
C PRO A 196 -5.44 16.57 -0.45
N PRO A 197 -5.25 16.71 -1.78
CA PRO A 197 -4.03 16.27 -2.42
C PRO A 197 -2.83 17.01 -1.81
N PRO A 198 -1.65 16.37 -1.75
CA PRO A 198 -0.49 17.02 -1.19
C PRO A 198 -0.12 18.28 -1.95
N LYS A 199 0.31 19.32 -1.22
CA LYS A 199 1.00 20.47 -1.83
C LYS A 199 2.39 20.02 -2.31
N VAL A 200 2.47 19.52 -3.55
CA VAL A 200 3.76 19.24 -4.19
C VAL A 200 4.28 20.54 -4.79
N LYS A 201 5.36 21.09 -4.24
CA LYS A 201 6.17 22.07 -4.98
C LYS A 201 6.96 21.28 -6.02
N PHE A 202 6.58 21.39 -7.28
CA PHE A 202 7.45 20.95 -8.36
C PHE A 202 8.68 21.86 -8.37
N CYS A 203 9.82 21.35 -7.92
CA CYS A 203 11.10 21.93 -8.29
C CYS A 203 11.41 21.40 -9.69
N LEU A 204 11.08 22.20 -10.71
CA LEU A 204 11.57 22.03 -12.08
C LEU A 204 13.01 22.51 -12.17
#